data_AF-A0AAN9YRP8-F1
#
_entry.id   AF-A0AAN9YRP8-F1
#
_cell.length_a   1.000
_cell.length_b   1.000
_cell.length_c   1.000
_cell.angle_alpha   90.00
_cell.angle_beta   90.00
_cell.angle_gamma   90.00
#
_symmetry.space_group_name_H-M   'P 1'
#
loop_
_entity.id
_entity.type
_entity.pdbx_description
1 polymer ?
#
loop_
_entity_poly.entity_id
_entity_poly.type
_entity_poly.pdbx_seq_one_letter_code
_entity_poly.pdbx_strand_id
1 'polypeptide(L)'
;MGRNGKGPIVHIRKHAALLSEKLQVYSSRSRNIFQSRGYTGTRTKCFLAGIGIPTIGDFNNGNLLGSQFCTFTIDPRTATRSSAQTAFLDSCQARPNVKVFRETLAKRIRFNRFKQATGVEISSGLVLTARKEVVLSAGAFQSPQLLMVSGVGPAEILNKFNIPVIADRAGVGQNLTDYIMYGPCHRVKVDTVSTVVANPAQVAPLIFDYVLNARGPLTNPGVEYVAFEKIPRHLISEDVAAKISELPSLWPDMEYFSMDAYSGDLSLPLFNSPNDGHNYASILVSPCAPRSRGNVTITSADTADLSIINPGWFLDPVDAQLAVAGYKRARELFLSTAMQNVLLDPDPENEYFPGCSAVKTDEEILQTIRDTVTIIYHASGTCRMGRAADPDPSAVVDPQARVFGVERLRVVDSSAFALLPSGYP
;
A
#
# COMPACT_ATOMS: atom_id res chain seq x y z
N MET A 1 -59.84 4.23 -30.48
CA MET A 1 -59.67 5.45 -31.30
C MET A 1 -58.96 6.47 -30.40
N GLY A 2 -57.76 6.96 -30.65
CA GLY A 2 -57.16 7.36 -31.90
C GLY A 2 -56.86 8.86 -31.84
N ARG A 3 -55.63 9.21 -31.41
CA ARG A 3 -54.77 10.35 -31.80
C ARG A 3 -55.40 11.75 -31.99
N ASN A 4 -54.91 12.75 -31.24
CA ASN A 4 -53.88 13.73 -31.68
C ASN A 4 -53.88 15.02 -30.85
N GLY A 5 -52.70 15.42 -30.36
CA GLY A 5 -52.41 16.76 -29.86
C GLY A 5 -50.89 16.96 -29.83
N LYS A 6 -50.36 17.73 -30.79
CA LYS A 6 -48.94 18.04 -30.99
C LYS A 6 -48.42 18.96 -29.89
N GLY A 7 -47.25 18.65 -29.32
CA GLY A 7 -46.41 19.56 -28.52
C GLY A 7 -45.08 19.87 -29.25
N PRO A 8 -44.41 21.00 -28.93
CA PRO A 8 -43.35 21.57 -29.77
C PRO A 8 -42.00 20.86 -29.58
N ILE A 9 -41.33 20.60 -30.70
CA ILE A 9 -39.95 20.13 -30.80
C ILE A 9 -39.03 21.33 -30.54
N VAL A 10 -38.33 21.34 -29.40
CA VAL A 10 -37.25 22.30 -29.11
C VAL A 10 -35.93 21.56 -28.96
N HIS A 11 -35.02 21.94 -29.86
CA HIS A 11 -33.60 21.60 -30.02
C HIS A 11 -32.83 20.92 -28.87
N ILE A 12 -32.55 19.62 -29.04
CA ILE A 12 -31.56 18.84 -28.26
C ILE A 12 -30.10 19.05 -28.77
N ARG A 13 -29.87 19.86 -29.80
CA ARG A 13 -28.51 20.03 -30.37
C ARG A 13 -27.58 20.98 -29.59
N LYS A 14 -28.07 21.86 -28.71
CA LYS A 14 -27.21 22.80 -27.95
C LYS A 14 -26.58 22.22 -26.68
N HIS A 15 -27.15 21.16 -26.10
CA HIS A 15 -26.58 20.52 -24.90
C HIS A 15 -25.44 19.54 -25.22
N ALA A 16 -25.44 18.92 -26.41
CA ALA A 16 -24.36 18.02 -26.83
C ALA A 16 -23.04 18.78 -27.13
N ALA A 17 -23.12 19.98 -27.73
CA ALA A 17 -21.96 20.80 -28.03
C ALA A 17 -21.30 21.40 -26.76
N LEU A 18 -22.11 21.80 -25.78
CA LEU A 18 -21.62 22.27 -24.47
C LEU A 18 -21.02 21.15 -23.61
N LEU A 19 -21.49 19.91 -23.75
CA LEU A 19 -20.83 18.75 -23.15
C LEU A 19 -19.54 18.38 -23.87
N SER A 20 -19.47 18.47 -25.21
CA SER A 20 -18.24 18.17 -25.96
C SER A 20 -17.15 19.23 -25.73
N GLU A 21 -17.50 20.51 -25.64
CA GLU A 21 -16.56 21.58 -25.24
C GLU A 21 -16.11 21.42 -23.79
N LYS A 22 -17.01 21.10 -22.85
CA LYS A 22 -16.62 20.82 -21.45
C LYS A 22 -15.74 19.58 -21.31
N LEU A 23 -15.94 18.54 -22.13
CA LEU A 23 -15.09 17.35 -22.20
C LEU A 23 -13.75 17.64 -22.90
N GLN A 24 -13.69 18.51 -23.90
CA GLN A 24 -12.43 18.97 -24.53
C GLN A 24 -11.63 19.92 -23.63
N VAL A 25 -12.30 20.76 -22.83
CA VAL A 25 -11.66 21.58 -21.79
C VAL A 25 -11.20 20.73 -20.62
N TYR A 26 -11.95 19.68 -20.24
CA TYR A 26 -11.48 18.65 -19.31
C TYR A 26 -10.25 17.92 -19.84
N SER A 27 -10.26 17.53 -21.13
CA SER A 27 -9.15 16.85 -21.83
C SER A 27 -7.89 17.71 -21.96
N SER A 28 -8.02 19.03 -22.11
CA SER A 28 -6.87 19.94 -22.28
C SER A 28 -6.32 20.44 -20.93
N ARG A 29 -7.16 20.65 -19.91
CA ARG A 29 -6.70 20.95 -18.55
C ARG A 29 -6.18 19.74 -17.79
N SER A 30 -6.78 18.56 -17.96
CA SER A 30 -6.22 17.31 -17.42
C SER A 30 -4.87 17.02 -18.07
N ARG A 31 -4.69 17.28 -19.37
CA ARG A 31 -3.39 17.17 -20.05
C ARG A 31 -2.28 18.00 -19.41
N ASN A 32 -2.59 19.15 -18.79
CA ASN A 32 -1.60 19.98 -18.12
C ASN A 32 -1.29 19.53 -16.68
N ILE A 33 -2.23 18.83 -16.01
CA ILE A 33 -1.97 18.16 -14.72
C ILE A 33 -1.18 16.86 -14.96
N PHE A 34 -1.46 16.18 -16.08
CA PHE A 34 -0.68 15.04 -16.58
C PHE A 34 0.66 15.44 -17.23
N GLN A 35 0.95 16.73 -17.39
CA GLN A 35 2.25 17.22 -17.85
C GLN A 35 3.29 17.29 -16.74
N SER A 36 2.90 17.07 -15.48
CA SER A 36 3.86 16.80 -14.40
C SER A 36 4.32 15.34 -14.36
N ARG A 37 4.18 14.57 -15.46
CA ARG A 37 4.92 13.31 -15.63
C ARG A 37 6.40 13.66 -15.50
N GLY A 38 6.94 13.37 -14.34
CA GLY A 38 8.32 13.61 -14.00
C GLY A 38 9.23 13.00 -15.04
N TYR A 39 10.45 13.54 -15.07
CA TYR A 39 11.56 12.99 -15.83
C TYR A 39 11.81 11.49 -15.54
N THR A 40 11.27 10.97 -14.43
CA THR A 40 11.43 9.60 -13.93
C THR A 40 10.43 8.64 -14.58
N GLY A 41 9.12 8.88 -14.51
CA GLY A 41 8.11 7.92 -15.01
C GLY A 41 8.18 7.65 -16.52
N THR A 42 8.50 8.66 -17.34
CA THR A 42 8.67 8.47 -18.80
C THR A 42 9.89 7.59 -19.10
N ARG A 43 10.94 7.68 -18.29
CA ARG A 43 12.15 6.88 -18.43
C ARG A 43 11.92 5.45 -17.91
N THR A 44 11.28 5.30 -16.76
CA THR A 44 10.84 4.01 -16.20
C THR A 44 10.01 3.20 -17.20
N LYS A 45 9.10 3.86 -17.92
CA LYS A 45 8.37 3.24 -19.04
C LYS A 45 9.28 2.63 -20.09
N CYS A 46 10.30 3.37 -20.55
CA CYS A 46 11.25 2.88 -21.55
C CYS A 46 12.07 1.69 -21.01
N PHE A 47 12.43 1.72 -19.72
CA PHE A 47 13.20 0.65 -19.08
C PHE A 47 12.42 -0.66 -19.01
N LEU A 48 11.17 -0.59 -18.52
CA LEU A 48 10.30 -1.76 -18.39
C LEU A 48 9.93 -2.35 -19.76
N ALA A 49 9.72 -1.50 -20.77
CA ALA A 49 9.53 -1.96 -22.15
C ALA A 49 10.79 -2.68 -22.69
N GLY A 50 11.98 -2.20 -22.34
CA GLY A 50 13.26 -2.79 -22.77
C GLY A 50 13.51 -4.21 -22.26
N ILE A 51 12.88 -4.61 -21.15
CA ILE A 51 12.95 -5.98 -20.60
C ILE A 51 11.72 -6.85 -20.93
N GLY A 52 10.84 -6.36 -21.81
CA GLY A 52 9.70 -7.10 -22.33
C GLY A 52 8.40 -6.96 -21.53
N ILE A 53 8.29 -6.02 -20.58
CA ILE A 53 7.03 -5.78 -19.85
C ILE A 53 6.14 -4.83 -20.67
N PRO A 54 4.96 -5.26 -21.14
CA PRO A 54 4.09 -4.44 -21.98
C PRO A 54 3.44 -3.29 -21.20
N THR A 55 3.12 -2.19 -21.89
CA THR A 55 2.24 -1.16 -21.32
C THR A 55 0.78 -1.63 -21.37
N ILE A 56 0.02 -1.43 -20.29
CA ILE A 56 -1.42 -1.70 -20.24
C ILE A 56 -2.22 -0.42 -20.03
N GLY A 57 -3.54 -0.52 -20.22
CA GLY A 57 -4.43 0.64 -20.21
C GLY A 57 -4.80 1.16 -18.82
N ASP A 58 -5.05 0.26 -17.86
CA ASP A 58 -5.52 0.61 -16.51
C ASP A 58 -5.33 -0.56 -15.54
N PHE A 59 -4.77 -0.34 -14.33
CA PHE A 59 -4.62 -1.37 -13.29
C PHE A 59 -5.97 -1.67 -12.61
N ASN A 60 -6.94 -0.78 -12.74
CA ASN A 60 -8.26 -0.88 -12.10
C ASN A 60 -9.25 -1.76 -12.89
N ASN A 61 -8.84 -2.35 -14.02
CA ASN A 61 -9.70 -3.22 -14.84
C ASN A 61 -9.72 -4.69 -14.38
N GLY A 62 -9.01 -5.02 -13.29
CA GLY A 62 -8.88 -6.38 -12.77
C GLY A 62 -7.71 -7.19 -13.33
N ASN A 63 -6.87 -6.60 -14.17
CA ASN A 63 -5.63 -7.21 -14.67
C ASN A 63 -4.42 -6.32 -14.37
N LEU A 64 -3.51 -6.82 -13.55
CA LEU A 64 -2.30 -6.10 -13.15
C LEU A 64 -1.11 -6.35 -14.10
N LEU A 65 -1.11 -7.43 -14.88
CA LEU A 65 0.08 -7.86 -15.63
C LEU A 65 0.44 -6.86 -16.74
N GLY A 66 1.59 -6.19 -16.58
CA GLY A 66 2.08 -5.14 -17.47
C GLY A 66 2.54 -3.92 -16.69
N SER A 67 2.62 -2.78 -17.36
CA SER A 67 3.14 -1.53 -16.78
C SER A 67 2.31 -0.31 -17.15
N GLN A 68 2.25 0.70 -16.28
CA GLN A 68 1.58 1.97 -16.57
C GLN A 68 1.95 3.08 -15.58
N PHE A 69 1.48 4.30 -15.90
CA PHE A 69 1.48 5.41 -14.95
C PHE A 69 0.41 5.20 -13.88
N CYS A 70 0.77 5.38 -12.61
CA CYS A 70 -0.16 5.22 -11.51
C CYS A 70 -1.18 6.36 -11.43
N THR A 71 -2.38 6.02 -10.99
CA THR A 71 -3.36 6.99 -10.49
C THR A 71 -3.14 7.20 -9.00
N PHE A 72 -3.20 8.45 -8.54
CA PHE A 72 -3.04 8.77 -7.11
C PHE A 72 -4.32 9.31 -6.50
N THR A 73 -4.39 9.23 -5.17
CA THR A 73 -5.42 9.87 -4.35
C THR A 73 -5.14 11.36 -4.22
N ILE A 74 -5.26 12.10 -5.33
CA ILE A 74 -5.00 13.54 -5.46
C ILE A 74 -6.19 14.21 -6.14
N ASP A 75 -6.65 15.35 -5.62
CA ASP A 75 -7.64 16.18 -6.32
C ASP A 75 -6.97 16.84 -7.53
N PRO A 76 -7.39 16.55 -8.77
CA PRO A 76 -6.75 17.10 -9.96
C PRO A 76 -6.87 18.62 -10.06
N ARG A 77 -7.81 19.27 -9.36
CA ARG A 77 -8.02 20.72 -9.43
C ARG A 77 -7.04 21.51 -8.58
N THR A 78 -6.63 20.93 -7.46
CA THR A 78 -5.82 21.61 -6.42
C THR A 78 -4.47 20.93 -6.19
N ALA A 79 -4.25 19.75 -6.78
CA ALA A 79 -3.08 18.91 -6.52
C ALA A 79 -2.85 18.61 -5.02
N THR A 80 -3.91 18.61 -4.24
CA THR A 80 -3.89 18.26 -2.82
C THR A 80 -4.31 16.81 -2.63
N ARG A 81 -3.78 16.17 -1.59
CA ARG A 81 -4.18 14.81 -1.19
C ARG A 81 -5.70 14.70 -1.01
N SER A 82 -6.30 13.68 -1.63
CA SER A 82 -7.66 13.23 -1.38
C SER A 82 -7.64 12.12 -0.33
N SER A 83 -8.02 12.43 0.91
CA SER A 83 -8.09 11.48 2.02
C SER A 83 -9.52 11.03 2.30
N ALA A 84 -9.68 9.92 3.03
CA ALA A 84 -10.98 9.48 3.54
C ALA A 84 -11.66 10.56 4.41
N GLN A 85 -10.88 11.39 5.12
CA GLN A 85 -11.42 12.54 5.86
C GLN A 85 -12.05 13.55 4.90
N THR A 86 -11.29 14.02 3.89
CA THR A 86 -11.78 15.03 2.95
C THR A 86 -12.96 14.54 2.11
N ALA A 87 -12.97 13.25 1.76
CA ALA A 87 -14.01 12.65 0.92
C ALA A 87 -15.29 12.32 1.70
N PHE A 88 -15.18 11.79 2.92
CA PHE A 88 -16.32 11.26 3.67
C PHE A 88 -16.62 12.07 4.93
N LEU A 89 -15.64 12.29 5.80
CA LEU A 89 -15.88 12.90 7.11
C LEU A 89 -16.25 14.39 6.98
N ASP A 90 -15.50 15.16 6.22
CA ASP A 90 -15.71 16.61 6.11
C ASP A 90 -17.09 16.95 5.52
N SER A 91 -17.59 16.10 4.62
CA SER A 91 -18.91 16.24 4.00
C SER A 91 -20.08 15.96 4.96
N CYS A 92 -19.83 15.25 6.07
CA CYS A 92 -20.88 14.78 6.96
C CYS A 92 -20.73 15.20 8.43
N GLN A 93 -19.59 15.75 8.84
CA GLN A 93 -19.33 16.15 10.23
C GLN A 93 -20.28 17.24 10.75
N ALA A 94 -20.85 18.06 9.86
CA ALA A 94 -21.86 19.07 10.22
C ALA A 94 -23.25 18.47 10.52
N ARG A 95 -23.48 17.19 10.19
CA ARG A 95 -24.78 16.55 10.44
C ARG A 95 -24.96 16.34 11.95
N PRO A 96 -26.14 16.66 12.53
CA PRO A 96 -26.33 16.63 13.98
C PRO A 96 -26.19 15.24 14.60
N ASN A 97 -26.37 14.19 13.79
CA ASN A 97 -26.28 12.78 14.18
C ASN A 97 -24.88 12.16 14.02
N VAL A 98 -23.88 12.94 13.56
CA VAL A 98 -22.48 12.52 13.52
C VAL A 98 -21.74 13.23 14.63
N LYS A 99 -21.04 12.48 15.48
CA LYS A 99 -20.20 13.00 16.56
C LYS A 99 -18.79 12.48 16.37
N VAL A 100 -17.82 13.39 16.41
CA VAL A 100 -16.41 13.09 16.19
C VAL A 100 -15.65 13.42 17.45
N PHE A 101 -14.95 12.43 18.00
CA PHE A 101 -14.08 12.58 19.16
C PHE A 101 -12.64 12.41 18.66
N ARG A 102 -11.90 13.51 18.58
CA ARG A 102 -10.48 13.51 18.20
C ARG A 102 -9.63 13.26 19.43
N GLU A 103 -8.40 12.79 19.24
CA GLU A 103 -7.43 12.58 20.32
C GLU A 103 -7.99 11.69 21.45
N THR A 104 -8.89 10.77 21.09
CA THR A 104 -9.65 9.94 22.02
C THR A 104 -9.30 8.49 21.75
N LEU A 105 -8.33 7.95 22.50
CA LEU A 105 -7.87 6.57 22.33
C LEU A 105 -8.92 5.61 22.90
N ALA A 106 -9.36 4.64 22.09
CA ALA A 106 -10.18 3.53 22.55
C ALA A 106 -9.34 2.56 23.40
N LYS A 107 -9.76 2.34 24.64
CA LYS A 107 -9.06 1.50 25.62
C LYS A 107 -9.62 0.08 25.69
N ARG A 108 -10.95 -0.07 25.64
CA ARG A 108 -11.60 -1.38 25.78
C ARG A 108 -13.01 -1.39 25.23
N ILE A 109 -13.40 -2.44 24.51
CA ILE A 109 -14.79 -2.72 24.14
C ILE A 109 -15.48 -3.37 25.33
N ARG A 110 -16.66 -2.84 25.70
CA ARG A 110 -17.44 -3.35 26.81
C ARG A 110 -18.45 -4.38 26.31
N PHE A 111 -18.51 -5.52 26.98
CA PHE A 111 -19.46 -6.58 26.70
C PHE A 111 -20.43 -6.79 27.87
N ASN A 112 -21.66 -7.18 27.57
CA ASN A 112 -22.60 -7.66 28.59
C ASN A 112 -22.44 -9.19 28.82
N ARG A 113 -23.23 -9.74 29.74
CA ARG A 113 -23.23 -11.20 30.05
C ARG A 113 -23.56 -12.12 28.87
N PHE A 114 -24.16 -11.58 27.80
CA PHE A 114 -24.50 -12.30 26.58
C PHE A 114 -23.46 -12.10 25.47
N LYS A 115 -22.27 -11.57 25.81
CA LYS A 115 -21.18 -11.27 24.86
C LYS A 115 -21.59 -10.30 23.75
N GLN A 116 -22.54 -9.41 24.03
CA GLN A 116 -22.90 -8.32 23.13
C GLN A 116 -22.07 -7.09 23.43
N ALA A 117 -21.44 -6.50 22.43
CA ALA A 117 -20.75 -5.22 22.56
C ALA A 117 -21.76 -4.10 22.88
N THR A 118 -21.53 -3.36 23.95
CA THR A 118 -22.42 -2.32 24.48
C THR A 118 -21.82 -0.92 24.45
N GLY A 119 -20.54 -0.80 24.12
CA GLY A 119 -19.84 0.48 24.08
C GLY A 119 -18.33 0.34 24.08
N VAL A 120 -17.66 1.48 24.15
CA VAL A 120 -16.20 1.58 24.17
C VAL A 120 -15.77 2.49 25.31
N GLU A 121 -14.88 1.99 26.16
CA GLU A 121 -14.15 2.76 27.15
C GLU A 121 -13.01 3.52 26.46
N ILE A 122 -12.88 4.81 26.75
CA ILE A 122 -11.89 5.70 26.12
C ILE A 122 -10.82 6.15 27.14
N SER A 123 -9.76 6.81 26.67
CA SER A 123 -8.62 7.25 27.48
C SER A 123 -8.96 8.10 28.71
N SER A 124 -10.11 8.79 28.72
CA SER A 124 -10.58 9.54 29.90
C SER A 124 -11.22 8.67 30.99
N GLY A 125 -11.38 7.36 30.75
CA GLY A 125 -12.13 6.44 31.60
C GLY A 125 -13.64 6.47 31.38
N LEU A 126 -14.16 7.39 30.55
CA LEU A 126 -15.57 7.41 30.17
C LEU A 126 -15.92 6.25 29.23
N VAL A 127 -17.20 5.86 29.24
CA VAL A 127 -17.73 4.83 28.34
C VAL A 127 -18.72 5.46 27.35
N LEU A 128 -18.40 5.39 26.07
CA LEU A 128 -19.30 5.74 24.98
C LEU A 128 -20.20 4.53 24.69
N THR A 129 -21.49 4.63 24.98
CA THR A 129 -22.43 3.51 24.82
C THR A 129 -22.96 3.38 23.40
N ALA A 130 -23.12 2.15 22.94
CA ALA A 130 -23.64 1.80 21.62
C ALA A 130 -24.91 0.95 21.75
N ARG A 131 -26.04 1.46 21.22
CA ARG A 131 -27.33 0.75 21.27
C ARG A 131 -27.46 -0.35 20.21
N LYS A 132 -26.74 -0.22 19.09
CA LYS A 132 -26.88 -1.10 17.93
C LYS A 132 -25.64 -1.94 17.69
N GLU A 133 -24.49 -1.29 17.50
CA GLU A 133 -23.28 -1.96 17.05
C GLU A 133 -22.04 -1.13 17.37
N VAL A 134 -20.92 -1.80 17.60
CA VAL A 134 -19.57 -1.23 17.62
C VAL A 134 -18.86 -1.69 16.34
N VAL A 135 -18.25 -0.76 15.61
CA VAL A 135 -17.45 -1.06 14.42
C VAL A 135 -16.01 -0.66 14.71
N LEU A 136 -15.10 -1.63 14.63
CA LEU A 136 -13.68 -1.46 14.83
C LEU A 136 -12.99 -1.26 13.49
N SER A 137 -12.28 -0.13 13.35
CA SER A 137 -11.54 0.28 12.15
C SER A 137 -10.20 0.90 12.54
N ALA A 138 -9.45 0.23 13.42
CA ALA A 138 -8.18 0.73 13.96
C ALA A 138 -6.96 0.25 13.15
N GLY A 139 -7.17 -0.49 12.06
CA GLY A 139 -6.11 -0.94 11.16
C GLY A 139 -5.47 -2.27 11.58
N ALA A 140 -4.55 -2.75 10.75
CA ALA A 140 -3.92 -4.07 10.92
C ALA A 140 -3.17 -4.28 12.23
N PHE A 141 -2.71 -3.23 12.92
CA PHE A 141 -1.98 -3.39 14.17
C PHE A 141 -2.87 -3.16 15.40
N GLN A 142 -3.67 -2.10 15.39
CA GLN A 142 -4.43 -1.72 16.59
C GLN A 142 -5.80 -2.40 16.70
N SER A 143 -6.39 -2.89 15.60
CA SER A 143 -7.63 -3.68 15.67
C SER A 143 -7.45 -4.99 16.45
N PRO A 144 -6.46 -5.87 16.15
CA PRO A 144 -6.24 -7.06 16.95
C PRO A 144 -5.84 -6.72 18.39
N GLN A 145 -5.05 -5.65 18.62
CA GLN A 145 -4.72 -5.17 19.96
C GLN A 145 -5.99 -4.84 20.75
N LEU A 146 -6.89 -4.02 20.19
CA LEU A 146 -8.11 -3.62 20.89
C LEU A 146 -9.02 -4.82 21.17
N LEU A 147 -9.12 -5.79 20.25
CA LEU A 147 -9.84 -7.03 20.50
C LEU A 147 -9.24 -7.79 21.68
N MET A 148 -7.92 -7.99 21.70
CA MET A 148 -7.23 -8.72 22.76
C MET A 148 -7.42 -8.05 24.13
N VAL A 149 -7.16 -6.75 24.28
CA VAL A 149 -7.36 -6.07 25.58
C VAL A 149 -8.84 -6.03 26.04
N SER A 150 -9.76 -6.32 25.11
CA SER A 150 -11.20 -6.42 25.37
C SER A 150 -11.66 -7.86 25.65
N GLY A 151 -10.73 -8.81 25.71
CA GLY A 151 -11.02 -10.22 26.02
C GLY A 151 -11.41 -11.06 24.82
N VAL A 152 -11.18 -10.60 23.59
CA VAL A 152 -11.40 -11.35 22.35
C VAL A 152 -10.06 -11.63 21.68
N GLY A 153 -9.57 -12.85 21.77
CA GLY A 153 -8.24 -13.20 21.26
C GLY A 153 -7.74 -14.53 21.80
N PRO A 154 -6.45 -14.88 21.61
CA PRO A 154 -5.89 -16.16 22.05
C PRO A 154 -5.93 -16.26 23.58
N ALA A 155 -6.68 -17.24 24.13
CA ALA A 155 -6.88 -17.35 25.57
C ALA A 155 -5.58 -17.37 26.39
N GLU A 156 -4.52 -18.01 25.88
CA GLU A 156 -3.21 -18.03 26.52
C GLU A 156 -2.63 -16.62 26.73
N ILE A 157 -2.68 -15.77 25.69
CA ILE A 157 -2.21 -14.38 25.75
C ILE A 157 -3.09 -13.55 26.69
N LEU A 158 -4.41 -13.74 26.63
CA LEU A 158 -5.34 -13.02 27.50
C LEU A 158 -5.09 -13.34 28.98
N ASN A 159 -4.94 -14.63 29.30
CA ASN A 159 -4.65 -15.09 30.65
C ASN A 159 -3.31 -14.57 31.16
N LYS A 160 -2.27 -14.52 30.31
CA LYS A 160 -0.95 -13.96 30.66
C LYS A 160 -1.04 -12.52 31.19
N PHE A 161 -1.97 -11.73 30.68
CA PHE A 161 -2.19 -10.33 31.09
C PHE A 161 -3.40 -10.14 32.01
N ASN A 162 -3.93 -11.23 32.58
CA ASN A 162 -5.10 -11.22 33.47
C ASN A 162 -6.35 -10.56 32.84
N ILE A 163 -6.52 -10.72 31.52
CA ILE A 163 -7.69 -10.23 30.79
C ILE A 163 -8.75 -11.34 30.77
N PRO A 164 -9.98 -11.08 31.26
CA PRO A 164 -11.06 -12.06 31.18
C PRO A 164 -11.38 -12.46 29.73
N VAL A 165 -11.40 -13.77 29.46
CA VAL A 165 -11.71 -14.30 28.13
C VAL A 165 -13.21 -14.18 27.85
N ILE A 166 -13.58 -13.26 26.95
CA ILE A 166 -14.94 -13.13 26.41
C ILE A 166 -15.14 -14.14 25.27
N ALA A 167 -14.18 -14.21 24.35
CA ALA A 167 -14.17 -15.18 23.26
C ALA A 167 -12.73 -15.60 22.94
N ASP A 168 -12.45 -16.90 23.08
CA ASP A 168 -11.16 -17.46 22.68
C ASP A 168 -11.09 -17.55 21.15
N ARG A 169 -10.28 -16.66 20.57
CA ARG A 169 -10.06 -16.54 19.13
C ARG A 169 -8.56 -16.54 18.85
N ALA A 170 -7.99 -17.73 18.69
CA ALA A 170 -6.56 -17.92 18.40
C ALA A 170 -6.08 -17.18 17.15
N GLY A 171 -6.97 -16.88 16.19
CA GLY A 171 -6.66 -16.12 14.98
C GLY A 171 -6.43 -14.61 15.17
N VAL A 172 -6.85 -14.01 16.27
CA VAL A 172 -6.67 -12.56 16.50
C VAL A 172 -5.18 -12.26 16.64
N GLY A 173 -4.71 -11.32 15.82
CA GLY A 173 -3.30 -10.94 15.74
C GLY A 173 -2.46 -11.85 14.87
N GLN A 174 -2.99 -12.95 14.32
CA GLN A 174 -2.24 -13.88 13.47
C GLN A 174 -2.39 -13.54 11.98
N ASN A 175 -1.65 -14.21 11.10
CA ASN A 175 -1.78 -14.02 9.64
C ASN A 175 -1.44 -12.58 9.19
N LEU A 176 -0.57 -11.87 9.92
CA LEU A 176 -0.04 -10.59 9.46
C LEU A 176 0.65 -10.81 8.12
N THR A 177 0.18 -10.10 7.10
CA THR A 177 0.77 -10.08 5.77
C THR A 177 1.03 -8.64 5.39
N ASP A 178 2.21 -8.38 4.83
CA ASP A 178 2.59 -7.08 4.27
C ASP A 178 3.44 -7.34 3.02
N TYR A 179 3.51 -6.34 2.15
CA TYR A 179 4.47 -6.31 1.07
C TYR A 179 5.74 -5.59 1.50
N ILE A 180 6.84 -6.05 0.92
CA ILE A 180 8.18 -5.56 1.23
C ILE A 180 8.81 -4.99 -0.03
N MET A 181 9.65 -3.98 0.14
CA MET A 181 10.41 -3.39 -0.95
C MET A 181 11.91 -3.37 -0.65
N TYR A 182 12.68 -3.60 -1.70
CA TYR A 182 14.14 -3.59 -1.73
C TYR A 182 14.58 -3.47 -3.20
N GLY A 183 15.84 -3.12 -3.44
CA GLY A 183 16.38 -3.11 -4.80
C GLY A 183 17.69 -2.36 -4.95
N PRO A 184 18.36 -2.53 -6.10
CA PRO A 184 19.62 -1.88 -6.41
C PRO A 184 19.45 -0.40 -6.69
N CYS A 185 20.56 0.33 -6.55
CA CYS A 185 20.64 1.77 -6.81
C CYS A 185 21.86 2.08 -7.68
N HIS A 186 21.70 3.05 -8.59
CA HIS A 186 22.79 3.61 -9.39
C HIS A 186 22.82 5.13 -9.31
N ARG A 187 24.01 5.69 -9.52
CA ARG A 187 24.17 7.12 -9.81
C ARG A 187 23.66 7.43 -11.22
N VAL A 188 22.96 8.54 -11.36
CA VAL A 188 22.35 8.97 -12.64
C VAL A 188 22.74 10.40 -13.00
N LYS A 189 22.71 10.71 -14.30
CA LYS A 189 23.03 12.03 -14.88
C LYS A 189 21.90 13.05 -14.76
N VAL A 190 20.77 12.64 -14.19
CA VAL A 190 19.50 13.34 -14.28
C VAL A 190 19.10 13.81 -12.90
N ASP A 191 18.39 14.94 -12.83
CA ASP A 191 17.92 15.46 -11.56
C ASP A 191 16.88 14.51 -10.94
N THR A 192 17.01 14.32 -9.63
CA THR A 192 16.14 13.44 -8.83
C THR A 192 15.77 14.16 -7.53
N VAL A 193 14.91 13.58 -6.69
CA VAL A 193 14.57 14.17 -5.37
C VAL A 193 15.83 14.42 -4.53
N SER A 194 16.92 13.69 -4.76
CA SER A 194 18.25 13.94 -4.17
C SER A 194 18.72 15.38 -4.33
N THR A 195 18.44 16.03 -5.46
CA THR A 195 18.80 17.44 -5.72
C THR A 195 18.05 18.41 -4.80
N VAL A 196 16.76 18.14 -4.56
CA VAL A 196 15.89 18.96 -3.69
C VAL A 196 16.33 18.85 -2.24
N VAL A 197 16.72 17.65 -1.80
CA VAL A 197 17.25 17.41 -0.44
C VAL A 197 18.60 18.10 -0.24
N ALA A 198 19.48 18.06 -1.25
CA ALA A 198 20.82 18.63 -1.17
C ALA A 198 20.85 20.17 -1.20
N ASN A 199 19.83 20.84 -1.76
CA ASN A 199 19.82 22.30 -1.90
C ASN A 199 18.47 22.95 -1.48
N PRO A 200 18.30 23.31 -0.19
CA PRO A 200 17.09 23.94 0.33
C PRO A 200 16.71 25.26 -0.37
N ALA A 201 17.68 26.00 -0.94
CA ALA A 201 17.39 27.25 -1.66
C ALA A 201 16.59 27.02 -2.95
N GLN A 202 16.65 25.80 -3.51
CA GLN A 202 15.87 25.42 -4.69
C GLN A 202 14.42 25.02 -4.36
N VAL A 203 14.07 24.89 -3.07
CA VAL A 203 12.73 24.47 -2.64
C VAL A 203 11.69 25.60 -2.76
N ALA A 204 12.08 26.85 -2.51
CA ALA A 204 11.14 27.96 -2.47
C ALA A 204 10.38 28.20 -3.79
N PRO A 205 11.02 28.18 -4.98
CA PRO A 205 10.30 28.25 -6.25
C PRO A 205 9.32 27.09 -6.48
N LEU A 206 9.67 25.87 -6.01
CA LEU A 206 8.80 24.68 -6.14
C LEU A 206 7.54 24.83 -5.29
N ILE A 207 7.69 25.32 -4.05
CA ILE A 207 6.55 25.63 -3.17
C ILE A 207 5.67 26.70 -3.81
N PHE A 208 6.28 27.74 -4.38
CA PHE A 208 5.53 28.83 -5.01
C PHE A 208 4.68 28.33 -6.18
N ASP A 209 5.24 27.54 -7.09
CA ASP A 209 4.50 26.97 -8.23
C ASP A 209 3.40 26.00 -7.78
N TYR A 210 3.67 25.20 -6.75
CA TYR A 210 2.67 24.31 -6.15
C TYR A 210 1.48 25.08 -5.56
N VAL A 211 1.76 26.04 -4.68
CA VAL A 211 0.71 26.77 -3.94
C VAL A 211 -0.14 27.63 -4.87
N LEU A 212 0.46 28.29 -5.87
CA LEU A 212 -0.26 29.21 -6.74
C LEU A 212 -0.87 28.53 -7.96
N ASN A 213 -0.21 27.51 -8.52
CA ASN A 213 -0.60 26.94 -9.80
C ASN A 213 -1.03 25.48 -9.74
N ALA A 214 -0.89 24.81 -8.58
CA ALA A 214 -1.10 23.36 -8.44
C ALA A 214 -0.26 22.58 -9.48
N ARG A 215 1.01 22.97 -9.62
CA ARG A 215 1.98 22.44 -10.59
C ARG A 215 3.33 22.18 -9.95
N GLY A 216 4.23 21.59 -10.72
CA GLY A 216 5.60 21.30 -10.32
C GLY A 216 5.72 19.96 -9.60
N PRO A 217 6.96 19.58 -9.21
CA PRO A 217 7.25 18.25 -8.67
C PRO A 217 6.53 17.94 -7.35
N LEU A 218 6.11 18.96 -6.58
CA LEU A 218 5.37 18.78 -5.33
C LEU A 218 3.93 18.27 -5.53
N THR A 219 3.43 18.21 -6.77
CA THR A 219 2.14 17.57 -7.09
C THR A 219 2.26 16.05 -7.20
N ASN A 220 3.47 15.49 -7.12
CA ASN A 220 3.75 14.07 -7.30
C ASN A 220 4.28 13.43 -6.00
N PRO A 221 3.77 12.25 -5.58
CA PRO A 221 4.25 11.56 -4.38
C PRO A 221 5.56 10.77 -4.55
N GLY A 222 6.20 10.76 -5.74
CA GLY A 222 7.55 10.22 -5.95
C GLY A 222 7.65 8.86 -6.65
N VAL A 223 6.52 8.17 -6.90
CA VAL A 223 6.49 6.90 -7.65
C VAL A 223 5.47 7.03 -8.77
N GLU A 224 5.91 7.13 -10.03
CA GLU A 224 5.00 7.51 -11.13
C GLU A 224 4.58 6.36 -12.03
N TYR A 225 5.42 5.33 -12.16
CA TYR A 225 5.26 4.28 -13.15
C TYR A 225 5.63 2.94 -12.52
N VAL A 226 4.66 2.02 -12.51
CA VAL A 226 4.74 0.72 -11.84
C VAL A 226 4.55 -0.37 -12.88
N ALA A 227 5.11 -1.54 -12.62
CA ALA A 227 4.84 -2.76 -13.36
C ALA A 227 4.54 -3.92 -12.44
N PHE A 228 3.74 -4.85 -12.94
CA PHE A 228 3.60 -6.18 -12.38
C PHE A 228 3.91 -7.23 -13.44
N GLU A 229 4.65 -8.26 -13.07
CA GLU A 229 5.00 -9.34 -14.00
C GLU A 229 4.84 -10.73 -13.35
N LYS A 230 4.69 -11.74 -14.22
CA LYS A 230 5.01 -13.13 -13.88
C LYS A 230 6.51 -13.31 -14.06
N ILE A 231 7.22 -13.56 -12.97
CA ILE A 231 8.69 -13.53 -12.99
C ILE A 231 9.23 -14.59 -13.95
N PRO A 232 10.28 -14.30 -14.75
CA PRO A 232 10.88 -15.28 -15.65
C PRO A 232 11.24 -16.57 -14.93
N ARG A 233 10.70 -17.69 -15.41
CA ARG A 233 10.82 -18.99 -14.72
C ARG A 233 12.24 -19.51 -14.61
N HIS A 234 13.17 -19.05 -15.46
CA HIS A 234 14.59 -19.41 -15.36
C HIS A 234 15.30 -18.77 -14.16
N LEU A 235 14.70 -17.76 -13.51
CA LEU A 235 15.26 -17.11 -12.31
C LEU A 235 14.86 -17.81 -11.01
N ILE A 236 13.99 -18.82 -11.07
CA ILE A 236 13.47 -19.53 -9.90
C ILE A 236 13.52 -21.05 -10.12
N SER A 237 13.52 -21.81 -9.04
CA SER A 237 13.42 -23.28 -9.10
C SER A 237 12.02 -23.74 -9.55
N GLU A 238 11.93 -24.96 -10.08
CA GLU A 238 10.64 -25.58 -10.46
C GLU A 238 9.68 -25.67 -9.26
N ASP A 239 10.21 -25.97 -8.07
CA ASP A 239 9.42 -26.04 -6.83
C ASP A 239 8.80 -24.69 -6.46
N VAL A 240 9.57 -23.60 -6.58
CA VAL A 240 9.06 -22.23 -6.36
C VAL A 240 8.01 -21.89 -7.40
N ALA A 241 8.26 -22.22 -8.67
CA ALA A 241 7.33 -21.98 -9.76
C ALA A 241 5.99 -22.71 -9.55
N ALA A 242 6.03 -23.96 -9.07
CA ALA A 242 4.84 -24.73 -8.73
C ALA A 242 4.03 -24.06 -7.60
N LYS A 243 4.70 -23.65 -6.52
CA LYS A 243 4.04 -23.03 -5.35
C LYS A 243 3.40 -21.67 -5.65
N ILE A 244 4.05 -20.80 -6.43
CA ILE A 244 3.45 -19.50 -6.78
C ILE A 244 2.36 -19.62 -7.86
N SER A 245 2.31 -20.76 -8.56
CA SER A 245 1.23 -21.09 -9.50
C SER A 245 -0.04 -21.61 -8.82
N GLU A 246 -0.04 -21.80 -7.49
CA GLU A 246 -1.26 -22.07 -6.70
C GLU A 246 -2.23 -20.88 -6.71
N LEU A 247 -1.71 -19.66 -6.91
CA LEU A 247 -2.50 -18.44 -7.05
C LEU A 247 -3.07 -18.31 -8.46
N PRO A 248 -4.16 -17.53 -8.65
CA PRO A 248 -4.75 -17.31 -9.97
C PRO A 248 -3.72 -16.85 -11.01
N SER A 249 -3.91 -17.23 -12.27
CA SER A 249 -2.96 -16.92 -13.36
C SER A 249 -2.72 -15.42 -13.57
N LEU A 250 -3.68 -14.58 -13.22
CA LEU A 250 -3.59 -13.11 -13.27
C LEU A 250 -2.95 -12.48 -12.02
N TRP A 251 -2.70 -13.27 -10.96
CA TRP A 251 -2.01 -12.79 -9.77
C TRP A 251 -0.53 -12.54 -10.12
N PRO A 252 0.02 -11.35 -9.95
CA PRO A 252 1.41 -11.09 -10.29
C PRO A 252 2.37 -11.78 -9.33
N ASP A 253 3.56 -12.14 -9.82
CA ASP A 253 4.61 -12.71 -8.96
C ASP A 253 5.46 -11.60 -8.34
N MET A 254 5.70 -10.53 -9.11
CA MET A 254 6.57 -9.41 -8.75
C MET A 254 5.96 -8.07 -9.17
N GLU A 255 6.12 -7.07 -8.32
CA GLU A 255 5.89 -5.66 -8.62
C GLU A 255 7.24 -4.93 -8.75
N TYR A 256 7.30 -3.96 -9.66
CA TYR A 256 8.45 -3.09 -9.89
C TYR A 256 8.00 -1.64 -9.84
N PHE A 257 8.77 -0.80 -9.17
CA PHE A 257 8.55 0.64 -9.20
C PHE A 257 9.86 1.40 -9.10
N SER A 258 9.97 2.44 -9.92
CA SER A 258 11.12 3.33 -9.87
C SER A 258 11.02 4.27 -8.70
N MET A 259 12.13 4.45 -8.01
CA MET A 259 12.33 5.49 -7.01
C MET A 259 13.50 6.37 -7.46
N ASP A 260 13.34 7.68 -7.36
CA ASP A 260 14.35 8.68 -7.73
C ASP A 260 15.16 9.14 -6.51
N ALA A 261 15.58 8.16 -5.71
CA ALA A 261 16.36 8.35 -4.50
C ALA A 261 17.21 7.10 -4.25
N TYR A 262 18.10 7.19 -3.25
CA TYR A 262 18.90 6.07 -2.79
C TYR A 262 18.06 5.06 -1.99
N SER A 263 18.13 3.77 -2.36
CA SER A 263 17.36 2.68 -1.73
C SER A 263 18.10 1.84 -0.70
N GLY A 264 19.39 2.11 -0.42
CA GLY A 264 20.18 1.23 0.45
C GLY A 264 19.83 1.34 1.94
N ASP A 265 19.34 2.50 2.39
CA ASP A 265 18.74 2.64 3.73
C ASP A 265 17.59 3.63 3.68
N LEU A 266 16.38 3.08 3.77
CA LEU A 266 15.12 3.82 3.71
C LEU A 266 14.49 4.08 5.09
N SER A 267 15.21 3.82 6.18
CA SER A 267 14.71 4.05 7.54
C SER A 267 14.53 5.55 7.85
N LEU A 268 15.50 6.37 7.42
CA LEU A 268 15.46 7.83 7.48
C LEU A 268 15.98 8.42 6.16
N PRO A 269 15.20 8.36 5.06
CA PRO A 269 15.70 8.65 3.71
C PRO A 269 16.35 10.03 3.56
N LEU A 270 15.85 11.05 4.26
CA LEU A 270 16.42 12.40 4.23
C LEU A 270 17.82 12.50 4.85
N PHE A 271 18.14 11.63 5.81
CA PHE A 271 19.41 11.65 6.55
C PHE A 271 20.38 10.56 6.11
N ASN A 272 19.86 9.45 5.58
CA ASN A 272 20.65 8.28 5.20
C ASN A 272 20.97 8.26 3.69
N SER A 273 20.40 9.19 2.91
CA SER A 273 20.80 9.39 1.52
C SER A 273 22.23 9.94 1.43
N PRO A 274 23.04 9.48 0.46
CA PRO A 274 24.36 10.04 0.22
C PRO A 274 24.30 11.55 -0.08
N ASN A 275 25.24 12.30 0.49
CA ASN A 275 25.42 13.73 0.24
C ASN A 275 26.77 14.01 -0.44
N ASP A 276 27.02 13.30 -1.55
CA ASP A 276 28.26 13.39 -2.33
C ASP A 276 28.10 14.24 -3.62
N GLY A 277 26.96 14.90 -3.78
CA GLY A 277 26.65 15.74 -4.94
C GLY A 277 26.15 14.97 -6.17
N HIS A 278 25.91 13.66 -6.07
CA HIS A 278 25.33 12.86 -7.14
C HIS A 278 23.81 12.66 -6.99
N ASN A 279 23.17 12.36 -8.12
CA ASN A 279 21.76 11.97 -8.17
C ASN A 279 21.63 10.46 -8.25
N TYR A 280 20.54 9.92 -7.69
CA TYR A 280 20.34 8.49 -7.51
C TYR A 280 19.01 8.01 -8.06
N ALA A 281 19.02 6.84 -8.68
CA ALA A 281 17.81 6.14 -9.07
C ALA A 281 17.88 4.67 -8.66
N SER A 282 16.76 4.18 -8.15
CA SER A 282 16.57 2.81 -7.71
C SER A 282 15.40 2.16 -8.44
N ILE A 283 15.53 0.86 -8.67
CA ILE A 283 14.40 0.01 -9.07
C ILE A 283 14.08 -0.85 -7.87
N LEU A 284 12.95 -0.55 -7.24
CA LEU A 284 12.44 -1.32 -6.12
C LEU A 284 11.54 -2.43 -6.63
N VAL A 285 11.61 -3.56 -5.95
CA VAL A 285 10.82 -4.75 -6.26
C VAL A 285 10.09 -5.26 -5.03
N SER A 286 8.92 -5.85 -5.25
CA SER A 286 8.06 -6.37 -4.19
C SER A 286 7.41 -7.69 -4.63
N PRO A 287 7.69 -8.80 -3.92
CA PRO A 287 6.99 -10.06 -4.15
C PRO A 287 5.49 -9.91 -3.87
N CYS A 288 4.66 -10.21 -4.86
CA CYS A 288 3.21 -10.04 -4.76
C CYS A 288 2.49 -11.29 -4.22
N ALA A 289 3.22 -12.38 -4.02
CA ALA A 289 2.71 -13.66 -3.54
C ALA A 289 3.39 -14.13 -2.24
N PRO A 290 3.53 -13.28 -1.20
CA PRO A 290 4.23 -13.66 0.02
C PRO A 290 3.51 -14.81 0.73
N ARG A 291 4.27 -15.81 1.15
CA ARG A 291 3.77 -16.98 1.90
C ARG A 291 4.02 -16.87 3.39
N SER A 292 5.08 -16.16 3.77
CA SER A 292 5.40 -15.85 5.16
C SER A 292 4.25 -15.13 5.84
N ARG A 293 4.00 -15.49 7.10
CA ARG A 293 2.96 -14.88 7.94
C ARG A 293 3.56 -14.46 9.27
N GLY A 294 3.32 -13.21 9.62
CA GLY A 294 3.68 -12.63 10.90
C GLY A 294 2.54 -12.69 11.92
N ASN A 295 2.76 -11.99 13.03
CA ASN A 295 1.74 -11.75 14.05
C ASN A 295 1.89 -10.38 14.72
N VAL A 296 0.83 -9.97 15.41
CA VAL A 296 0.75 -8.82 16.30
C VAL A 296 0.22 -9.31 17.64
N THR A 297 0.93 -9.01 18.73
CA THR A 297 0.50 -9.40 20.08
C THR A 297 0.67 -8.27 21.08
N ILE A 298 -0.15 -8.28 22.12
CA ILE A 298 -0.13 -7.26 23.18
C ILE A 298 1.04 -7.47 24.15
N THR A 299 1.52 -6.37 24.71
CA THR A 299 2.57 -6.33 25.75
C THR A 299 2.00 -6.06 27.15
N SER A 300 0.75 -5.57 27.22
CA SER A 300 0.03 -5.28 28.45
C SER A 300 -1.49 -5.32 28.20
N ALA A 301 -2.28 -5.06 29.25
CA ALA A 301 -3.74 -4.93 29.17
C ALA A 301 -4.23 -3.50 28.79
N ASP A 302 -3.35 -2.62 28.31
CA ASP A 302 -3.64 -1.25 27.91
C ASP A 302 -3.29 -1.00 26.42
N THR A 303 -4.18 -0.35 25.67
CA THR A 303 -3.95 0.01 24.26
C THR A 303 -2.99 1.18 24.05
N ALA A 304 -2.60 1.90 25.11
CA ALA A 304 -1.56 2.92 25.04
C ALA A 304 -0.16 2.32 24.93
N ASP A 305 0.03 1.08 25.37
CA ASP A 305 1.30 0.37 25.25
C ASP A 305 1.41 -0.21 23.85
N LEU A 306 2.58 -0.04 23.21
CA LEU A 306 2.78 -0.53 21.84
C LEU A 306 2.77 -2.06 21.81
N SER A 307 2.11 -2.60 20.78
CA SER A 307 2.11 -4.05 20.50
C SER A 307 3.46 -4.50 19.96
N ILE A 308 3.77 -5.79 20.15
CA ILE A 308 4.87 -6.44 19.43
C ILE A 308 4.36 -6.79 18.04
N ILE A 309 5.08 -6.31 17.01
CA ILE A 309 4.80 -6.61 15.61
C ILE A 309 5.93 -7.49 15.10
N ASN A 310 5.59 -8.74 14.77
CA ASN A 310 6.51 -9.69 14.18
C ASN A 310 6.11 -9.85 12.70
N PRO A 311 6.78 -9.18 11.75
CA PRO A 311 6.38 -9.24 10.34
C PRO A 311 6.52 -10.64 9.73
N GLY A 312 7.43 -11.45 10.26
CA GLY A 312 7.63 -12.83 9.82
C GLY A 312 8.26 -12.97 8.44
N TRP A 313 8.89 -11.92 7.89
CA TRP A 313 9.49 -11.97 6.55
C TRP A 313 10.52 -13.09 6.42
N PHE A 314 10.49 -13.77 5.27
CA PHE A 314 11.39 -14.88 4.91
C PHE A 314 11.31 -16.12 5.82
N LEU A 315 10.22 -16.30 6.57
CA LEU A 315 9.96 -17.57 7.28
C LEU A 315 9.66 -18.72 6.30
N ASP A 316 9.03 -18.44 5.16
CA ASP A 316 8.90 -19.39 4.06
C ASP A 316 10.08 -19.22 3.07
N PRO A 317 10.86 -20.28 2.77
CA PRO A 317 12.00 -20.19 1.85
C PRO A 317 11.63 -19.82 0.41
N VAL A 318 10.35 -19.96 0.01
CA VAL A 318 9.86 -19.50 -1.29
C VAL A 318 9.99 -17.98 -1.42
N ASP A 319 9.69 -17.24 -0.35
CA ASP A 319 9.74 -15.79 -0.38
C ASP A 319 11.19 -15.30 -0.54
N ALA A 320 12.15 -16.00 0.06
CA ALA A 320 13.57 -15.69 -0.08
C ALA A 320 14.07 -15.89 -1.52
N GLN A 321 13.71 -17.02 -2.15
CA GLN A 321 14.07 -17.27 -3.56
C GLN A 321 13.39 -16.28 -4.52
N LEU A 322 12.10 -15.98 -4.30
CA LEU A 322 11.38 -15.00 -5.10
C LEU A 322 11.99 -13.60 -4.93
N ALA A 323 12.49 -13.28 -3.72
CA ALA A 323 13.12 -12.01 -3.47
C ALA A 323 14.46 -11.84 -4.18
N VAL A 324 15.32 -12.86 -4.13
CA VAL A 324 16.59 -12.88 -4.88
C VAL A 324 16.32 -12.80 -6.38
N ALA A 325 15.33 -13.52 -6.90
CA ALA A 325 14.95 -13.46 -8.31
C ALA A 325 14.49 -12.05 -8.71
N GLY A 326 13.66 -11.39 -7.89
CA GLY A 326 13.25 -10.00 -8.10
C GLY A 326 14.44 -9.04 -8.14
N TYR A 327 15.42 -9.24 -7.24
CA TYR A 327 16.64 -8.43 -7.20
C TYR A 327 17.48 -8.58 -8.48
N LYS A 328 17.72 -9.82 -8.92
CA LYS A 328 18.42 -10.11 -10.19
C LYS A 328 17.69 -9.47 -11.37
N ARG A 329 16.36 -9.56 -11.39
CA ARG A 329 15.53 -8.94 -12.41
C ARG A 329 15.59 -7.41 -12.38
N ALA A 330 15.72 -6.79 -11.21
CA ALA A 330 15.96 -5.35 -11.07
C ALA A 330 17.34 -4.93 -11.60
N ARG A 331 18.39 -5.76 -11.42
CA ARG A 331 19.70 -5.52 -12.03
C ARG A 331 19.62 -5.54 -13.57
N GLU A 332 18.90 -6.50 -14.15
CA GLU A 332 18.69 -6.57 -15.61
C GLU A 332 18.03 -5.29 -16.16
N LEU A 333 17.13 -4.67 -15.40
CA LEU A 333 16.50 -3.40 -15.79
C LEU A 333 17.53 -2.28 -15.99
N PHE A 334 18.51 -2.18 -15.10
CA PHE A 334 19.63 -1.22 -15.20
C PHE A 334 20.54 -1.47 -16.41
N LEU A 335 20.59 -2.69 -16.94
CA LEU A 335 21.38 -3.05 -18.13
C LEU A 335 20.70 -2.71 -19.46
N SER A 336 19.43 -2.29 -19.44
CA SER A 336 18.70 -1.95 -20.66
C SER A 336 19.35 -0.77 -21.40
N THR A 337 19.26 -0.77 -22.74
CA THR A 337 19.79 0.33 -23.58
C THR A 337 19.23 1.70 -23.18
N ALA A 338 17.98 1.74 -22.71
CA ALA A 338 17.37 2.96 -22.23
C ALA A 338 18.05 3.49 -20.95
N MET A 339 18.50 2.61 -20.05
CA MET A 339 19.20 2.97 -18.81
C MET A 339 20.61 3.47 -19.05
N GLN A 340 21.33 2.95 -20.05
CA GLN A 340 22.71 3.36 -20.35
C GLN A 340 22.86 4.88 -20.60
N ASN A 341 21.82 5.53 -21.12
CA ASN A 341 21.81 6.98 -21.35
C ASN A 341 21.54 7.82 -20.08
N VAL A 342 21.03 7.18 -19.02
CA VAL A 342 20.62 7.82 -17.77
C VAL A 342 21.63 7.60 -16.67
N LEU A 343 22.30 6.44 -16.67
CA LEU A 343 23.37 6.12 -15.74
C LEU A 343 24.53 7.11 -15.85
N LEU A 344 25.07 7.52 -14.70
CA LEU A 344 26.29 8.32 -14.64
C LEU A 344 27.46 7.53 -15.23
N ASP A 345 27.59 6.27 -14.80
CA ASP A 345 28.52 5.29 -15.32
C ASP A 345 27.73 4.04 -15.77
N PRO A 346 27.73 3.71 -17.08
CA PRO A 346 26.93 2.61 -17.61
C PRO A 346 27.61 1.24 -17.47
N ASP A 347 28.81 1.15 -16.88
CA ASP A 347 29.44 -0.14 -16.59
C ASP A 347 28.56 -0.94 -15.59
N PRO A 348 28.15 -2.17 -15.93
CA PRO A 348 27.39 -3.05 -15.03
C PRO A 348 28.04 -3.26 -13.66
N GLU A 349 29.37 -3.18 -13.57
CA GLU A 349 30.10 -3.35 -12.31
C GLU A 349 30.00 -2.12 -11.40
N ASN A 350 29.56 -0.97 -11.92
CA ASN A 350 29.44 0.32 -11.22
C ASN A 350 28.03 0.56 -10.63
N GLU A 351 27.35 -0.51 -10.23
CA GLU A 351 26.20 -0.42 -9.31
C GLU A 351 26.63 0.30 -8.02
N TYR A 352 25.87 1.31 -7.60
CA TYR A 352 26.22 2.08 -6.41
C TYR A 352 25.89 1.32 -5.12
N PHE A 353 24.72 0.69 -5.08
CA PHE A 353 24.31 -0.13 -3.95
C PHE A 353 23.62 -1.42 -4.42
N PRO A 354 23.99 -2.57 -3.83
CA PRO A 354 25.11 -2.80 -2.91
C PRO A 354 26.49 -2.83 -3.60
N GLY A 355 26.51 -2.85 -4.94
CA GLY A 355 27.71 -2.98 -5.74
C GLY A 355 27.85 -4.40 -6.30
N CYS A 356 27.83 -4.53 -7.62
CA CYS A 356 27.91 -5.83 -8.32
C CYS A 356 29.21 -6.57 -8.03
N SER A 357 30.31 -5.85 -7.78
CA SER A 357 31.60 -6.45 -7.43
C SER A 357 31.61 -7.06 -6.03
N ALA A 358 30.82 -6.52 -5.10
CA ALA A 358 30.75 -6.95 -3.70
C ALA A 358 29.65 -7.99 -3.43
N VAL A 359 28.59 -8.04 -4.26
CA VAL A 359 27.42 -8.90 -4.05
C VAL A 359 27.07 -9.65 -5.33
N LYS A 360 27.44 -10.94 -5.40
CA LYS A 360 27.33 -11.80 -6.59
C LYS A 360 26.47 -13.03 -6.38
N THR A 361 26.55 -13.68 -5.22
CA THR A 361 25.82 -14.93 -4.96
C THR A 361 24.39 -14.67 -4.47
N ASP A 362 23.53 -15.67 -4.59
CA ASP A 362 22.15 -15.62 -4.12
C ASP A 362 22.10 -15.39 -2.60
N GLU A 363 23.05 -15.96 -1.87
CA GLU A 363 23.20 -15.78 -0.42
C GLU A 363 23.59 -14.34 -0.06
N GLU A 364 24.53 -13.72 -0.79
CA GLU A 364 24.95 -12.33 -0.58
C GLU A 364 23.83 -11.35 -0.93
N ILE A 365 23.10 -11.63 -2.02
CA ILE A 365 21.91 -10.85 -2.40
C ILE A 365 20.85 -10.95 -1.31
N LEU A 366 20.54 -12.17 -0.84
CA LEU A 366 19.54 -12.36 0.21
C LEU A 366 19.94 -11.68 1.52
N GLN A 367 21.23 -11.71 1.88
CA GLN A 367 21.72 -11.02 3.06
C GLN A 367 21.55 -9.50 2.92
N THR A 368 21.91 -8.95 1.76
CA THR A 368 21.67 -7.53 1.45
C THR A 368 20.19 -7.19 1.60
N ILE A 369 19.30 -8.01 1.04
CA ILE A 369 17.85 -7.81 1.15
C ILE A 369 17.42 -7.82 2.62
N ARG A 370 17.89 -8.76 3.44
CA ARG A 370 17.54 -8.79 4.88
C ARG A 370 18.00 -7.54 5.63
N ASP A 371 19.13 -6.98 5.24
CA ASP A 371 19.70 -5.81 5.90
C ASP A 371 19.00 -4.51 5.49
N THR A 372 18.35 -4.48 4.31
CA THR A 372 17.79 -3.23 3.75
C THR A 372 16.31 -3.27 3.42
N VAL A 373 15.65 -4.42 3.56
CA VAL A 373 14.22 -4.57 3.28
C VAL A 373 13.40 -3.63 4.15
N THR A 374 12.38 -3.01 3.55
CA THR A 374 11.43 -2.16 4.27
C THR A 374 9.99 -2.45 3.85
N ILE A 375 9.05 -1.90 4.60
CA ILE A 375 7.60 -2.01 4.36
C ILE A 375 7.11 -1.14 3.22
N ILE A 376 6.01 -1.55 2.59
CA ILE A 376 5.21 -0.71 1.68
C ILE A 376 3.93 -0.19 2.38
N TYR A 377 3.79 -0.44 3.69
CA TYR A 377 2.64 -0.03 4.51
C TYR A 377 1.31 -0.71 4.11
N HIS A 378 1.36 -1.96 3.66
CA HIS A 378 0.20 -2.76 3.23
C HIS A 378 -0.19 -3.84 4.25
N ALA A 379 0.22 -3.67 5.52
CA ALA A 379 -0.10 -4.58 6.60
C ALA A 379 -1.61 -4.90 6.66
N SER A 380 -1.91 -6.19 6.75
CA SER A 380 -3.27 -6.72 6.68
C SER A 380 -3.40 -8.11 7.31
N GLY A 381 -4.63 -8.60 7.40
CA GLY A 381 -4.92 -10.01 7.71
C GLY A 381 -4.90 -10.42 9.19
N THR A 382 -4.62 -9.49 10.11
CA THR A 382 -4.52 -9.74 11.56
C THR A 382 -5.84 -10.03 12.27
N CYS A 383 -6.96 -9.81 11.59
CA CYS A 383 -8.31 -10.21 11.97
C CYS A 383 -8.98 -10.98 10.81
N ARG A 384 -8.24 -11.91 10.19
CA ARG A 384 -8.60 -12.60 8.93
C ARG A 384 -10.08 -12.98 8.82
N MET A 385 -10.71 -12.59 7.71
CA MET A 385 -12.06 -13.01 7.36
C MET A 385 -12.11 -14.48 6.93
N GLY A 386 -13.05 -15.23 7.51
CA GLY A 386 -13.31 -16.63 7.20
C GLY A 386 -14.67 -16.86 6.53
N ARG A 387 -14.95 -18.13 6.20
CA ARG A 387 -16.24 -18.56 5.64
C ARG A 387 -17.30 -18.63 6.75
N ALA A 388 -18.55 -18.37 6.41
CA ALA A 388 -19.66 -18.39 7.37
C ALA A 388 -20.08 -19.81 7.81
N ALA A 389 -20.11 -20.77 6.89
CA ALA A 389 -20.67 -22.10 7.13
C ALA A 389 -19.71 -23.08 7.83
N ASP A 390 -18.41 -22.79 7.76
CA ASP A 390 -17.34 -23.57 8.40
C ASP A 390 -16.16 -22.63 8.70
N PRO A 391 -16.25 -21.85 9.79
CA PRO A 391 -15.22 -20.89 10.14
C PRO A 391 -13.98 -21.64 10.61
N ASP A 392 -12.94 -21.61 9.78
CA ASP A 392 -11.56 -21.96 10.16
C ASP A 392 -11.27 -21.42 11.58
N PRO A 393 -10.75 -22.24 12.52
CA PRO A 393 -10.41 -21.79 13.88
C PRO A 393 -9.55 -20.51 13.93
N SER A 394 -8.78 -20.25 12.88
CA SER A 394 -7.95 -19.05 12.72
C SER A 394 -8.68 -17.82 12.15
N ALA A 395 -9.94 -17.92 11.77
CA ALA A 395 -10.74 -16.78 11.32
C ALA A 395 -11.20 -15.91 12.49
N VAL A 396 -11.28 -14.60 12.30
CA VAL A 396 -11.74 -13.65 13.33
C VAL A 396 -13.11 -13.08 12.99
N VAL A 397 -13.38 -12.82 11.71
CA VAL A 397 -14.68 -12.29 11.25
C VAL A 397 -15.32 -13.12 10.16
N ASP A 398 -16.65 -13.05 10.09
CA ASP A 398 -17.45 -13.65 9.01
C ASP A 398 -17.43 -12.78 7.73
N PRO A 399 -18.03 -13.24 6.60
CA PRO A 399 -18.11 -12.47 5.36
C PRO A 399 -18.94 -11.17 5.44
N GLN A 400 -19.57 -10.89 6.57
CA GLN A 400 -20.23 -9.63 6.89
C GLN A 400 -19.42 -8.84 7.92
N ALA A 401 -18.14 -9.15 8.11
CA ALA A 401 -17.23 -8.52 9.05
C ALA A 401 -17.64 -8.65 10.53
N ARG A 402 -18.57 -9.53 10.88
CA ARG A 402 -18.99 -9.77 12.28
C ARG A 402 -17.97 -10.64 12.99
N VAL A 403 -17.57 -10.25 14.20
CA VAL A 403 -16.58 -10.99 14.98
C VAL A 403 -17.17 -12.29 15.51
N PHE A 404 -16.49 -13.42 15.26
CA PHE A 404 -16.92 -14.72 15.77
C PHE A 404 -16.85 -14.78 17.30
N GLY A 405 -17.88 -15.39 17.92
CA GLY A 405 -17.94 -15.60 19.38
C GLY A 405 -18.51 -14.44 20.19
N VAL A 406 -18.83 -13.31 19.55
CA VAL A 406 -19.48 -12.14 20.17
C VAL A 406 -20.56 -11.57 19.25
N GLU A 407 -21.41 -10.69 19.79
CA GLU A 407 -22.48 -10.03 19.05
C GLU A 407 -22.28 -8.51 19.02
N ARG A 408 -22.86 -7.85 17.99
CA ARG A 408 -22.85 -6.39 17.83
C ARG A 408 -21.45 -5.77 17.70
N LEU A 409 -20.49 -6.56 17.21
CA LEU A 409 -19.13 -6.10 16.93
C LEU A 409 -18.72 -6.50 15.51
N ARG A 410 -18.18 -5.53 14.77
CA ARG A 410 -17.53 -5.77 13.46
C ARG A 410 -16.10 -5.25 13.43
N VAL A 411 -15.29 -5.83 12.55
CA VAL A 411 -13.97 -5.30 12.17
C VAL A 411 -13.99 -4.94 10.70
N VAL A 412 -13.83 -3.65 10.38
CA VAL A 412 -13.92 -3.11 9.02
C VAL A 412 -12.69 -2.24 8.76
N ASP A 413 -11.59 -2.90 8.41
CA ASP A 413 -10.31 -2.33 7.97
C ASP A 413 -9.45 -3.45 7.34
N SER A 414 -8.19 -3.15 7.00
CA SER A 414 -7.27 -4.11 6.36
C SER A 414 -6.93 -5.33 7.23
N SER A 415 -7.14 -5.28 8.56
CA SER A 415 -6.97 -6.48 9.41
C SER A 415 -7.92 -7.59 9.00
N ALA A 416 -9.11 -7.25 8.48
CA ALA A 416 -10.13 -8.22 8.10
C ALA A 416 -9.84 -8.92 6.76
N PHE A 417 -8.82 -8.50 6.00
CA PHE A 417 -8.54 -9.12 4.70
C PHE A 417 -8.25 -10.62 4.86
N ALA A 418 -8.86 -11.44 4.01
CA ALA A 418 -8.59 -12.88 3.99
C ALA A 418 -7.17 -13.15 3.44
N LEU A 419 -6.81 -12.41 2.40
CA LEU A 419 -5.52 -12.38 1.74
C LEU A 419 -5.25 -10.92 1.35
N LEU A 420 -4.00 -10.47 1.46
CA LEU A 420 -3.56 -9.18 0.92
C LEU A 420 -3.67 -9.22 -0.61
N PRO A 421 -4.54 -8.43 -1.26
CA PRO A 421 -4.57 -8.36 -2.71
C PRO A 421 -3.29 -7.73 -3.25
N SER A 422 -2.88 -8.14 -4.45
CA SER A 422 -1.88 -7.40 -5.21
C SER A 422 -2.40 -6.01 -5.56
N GLY A 423 -1.56 -4.99 -5.37
CA GLY A 423 -1.93 -3.58 -5.48
C GLY A 423 -1.80 -2.84 -4.14
N TYR A 424 -2.48 -1.69 -4.07
CA TYR A 424 -2.34 -0.70 -3.00
C TYR A 424 -3.67 -0.57 -2.23
N PRO A 425 -3.83 -1.24 -1.07
CA PRO A 425 -5.07 -1.26 -0.30
C PRO A 425 -5.39 0.02 0.50
#